data_AF-A0A7R7VZR0-F1
#
_entry.id   AF-A0A7R7VZR0-F1
#
_cell.length_a   1.000
_cell.length_b   1.000
_cell.length_c   1.000
_cell.angle_alpha   90.00
_cell.angle_beta   90.00
_cell.angle_gamma   90.00
#
_symmetry.space_group_name_H-M   'P 1'
#
loop_
_entity.id
_entity.type
_entity.pdbx_description
1 polymer ?
#
loop_
_entity_poly.entity_id
_entity_poly.type
_entity_poly.pdbx_seq_one_letter_code
_entity_poly.pdbx_strand_id
1 'polypeptide(L)'
;MQARQTQRGPGWSRQADPQALSSNGAGIDYHAPCRRNAFEPTALFDVAGRLFLADGPININQVNATARAKSARDSKPAVLVDLPNYMWNHATKYWWESQASRDWRFRRYPNHDLLSGKVLGTPWTAPVWKKLLRLPELTWLLDHRIGGQVLFPAAGYIAMAVEAAFRMGQLRGFIDQNLQVHNVAYRLRNVTFMKAMVLEEGTDQRIMLTLTPEDERADS
;
A
#
# COMPACT_ATOMS: atom_id res chain seq x y z
N MET A 1 -69.58 -52.51 18.44
CA MET A 1 -68.53 -53.27 19.14
C MET A 1 -67.50 -53.75 18.13
N GLN A 2 -66.30 -53.16 18.13
CA GLN A 2 -65.04 -53.81 17.75
C GLN A 2 -63.91 -52.86 18.18
N ALA A 3 -63.25 -53.24 19.27
CA ALA A 3 -62.10 -52.53 19.81
C ALA A 3 -60.87 -52.84 18.95
N ARG A 4 -60.17 -51.80 18.46
CA ARG A 4 -58.79 -51.95 17.98
C ARG A 4 -57.85 -51.40 19.04
N GLN A 5 -57.19 -52.36 19.66
CA GLN A 5 -56.19 -52.22 20.71
C GLN A 5 -54.89 -51.71 20.07
N THR A 6 -54.51 -50.46 20.34
CA THR A 6 -53.19 -49.92 19.97
C THR A 6 -52.17 -50.35 21.01
N GLN A 7 -51.32 -51.32 20.66
CA GLN A 7 -50.19 -51.70 21.48
C GLN A 7 -49.17 -50.56 21.53
N ARG A 8 -48.87 -50.07 22.73
CA ARG A 8 -47.75 -49.15 23.00
C ARG A 8 -46.49 -49.99 23.23
N GLY A 9 -45.52 -49.90 22.32
CA GLY A 9 -44.15 -50.37 22.55
C GLY A 9 -43.29 -49.33 23.29
N PRO A 10 -42.16 -49.72 23.90
CA PRO A 10 -41.36 -48.84 24.77
C PRO A 10 -40.66 -47.76 23.93
N GLY A 11 -41.06 -46.51 24.15
CA GLY A 11 -40.58 -45.37 23.39
C GLY A 11 -39.20 -44.89 23.82
N TRP A 12 -38.25 -44.93 22.89
CA TRP A 12 -36.99 -44.16 22.95
C TRP A 12 -36.59 -43.63 21.56
N SER A 13 -37.54 -43.08 20.81
CA SER A 13 -37.22 -42.29 19.61
C SER A 13 -38.11 -41.08 19.49
N ARG A 14 -37.78 -40.02 20.24
CA ARG A 14 -38.14 -38.66 19.84
C ARG A 14 -37.02 -38.13 18.96
N GLN A 15 -37.03 -38.48 17.68
CA GLN A 15 -36.53 -37.52 16.69
C GLN A 15 -37.56 -36.39 16.73
N ALA A 16 -37.13 -35.19 17.10
CA ALA A 16 -38.00 -34.03 17.01
C ALA A 16 -38.34 -33.86 15.52
N ASP A 17 -39.60 -34.06 15.17
CA ASP A 17 -40.10 -33.53 13.90
C ASP A 17 -39.86 -32.01 13.97
N PRO A 18 -39.06 -31.42 13.06
CA PRO A 18 -38.86 -29.97 13.06
C PRO A 18 -40.19 -29.22 12.83
N GLN A 19 -41.21 -29.90 12.32
CA GLN A 19 -42.58 -29.41 12.20
C GLN A 19 -43.43 -29.47 13.48
N ALA A 20 -43.00 -30.21 14.52
CA ALA A 20 -43.74 -30.37 15.78
C ALA A 20 -43.40 -29.31 16.84
N LEU A 21 -42.37 -28.49 16.62
CA LEU A 21 -42.07 -27.30 17.41
C LEU A 21 -42.98 -26.17 16.92
N SER A 22 -44.06 -25.91 17.67
CA SER A 22 -45.04 -24.85 17.39
C SER A 22 -44.38 -23.49 17.11
N SER A 23 -45.11 -22.61 16.42
CA SER A 23 -44.81 -21.26 15.89
C SER A 23 -43.92 -20.27 16.68
N ASN A 24 -43.37 -20.62 17.84
CA ASN A 24 -42.32 -19.90 18.58
C ASN A 24 -40.91 -20.47 18.38
N GLY A 25 -40.72 -21.53 17.58
CA GLY A 25 -39.46 -22.25 17.40
C GLY A 25 -38.58 -21.82 16.21
N ALA A 26 -38.90 -20.73 15.52
CA ALA A 26 -38.29 -20.35 14.23
C ALA A 26 -36.80 -19.93 14.28
N GLY A 27 -36.11 -20.13 15.40
CA GLY A 27 -34.67 -19.86 15.56
C GLY A 27 -33.94 -20.89 16.41
N ILE A 28 -34.51 -22.09 16.59
CA ILE A 28 -33.87 -23.19 17.34
C ILE A 28 -33.25 -24.17 16.36
N ASP A 29 -31.92 -24.18 16.30
CA ASP A 29 -31.18 -25.15 15.50
C ASP A 29 -31.11 -26.50 16.21
N TYR A 30 -31.58 -27.56 15.54
CA TYR A 30 -31.54 -28.93 16.05
C TYR A 30 -30.48 -29.75 15.34
N HIS A 31 -29.62 -30.42 16.12
CA HIS A 31 -28.59 -31.31 15.59
C HIS A 31 -28.58 -32.66 16.32
N ALA A 32 -28.58 -33.75 15.54
CA ALA A 32 -28.59 -35.11 16.08
C ALA A 32 -27.16 -35.65 16.22
N PRO A 33 -26.69 -36.03 17.43
CA PRO A 33 -25.33 -36.53 17.66
C PRO A 33 -25.13 -37.97 17.16
N CYS A 34 -26.21 -38.69 16.85
CA CYS A 34 -26.17 -40.06 16.34
C CYS A 34 -27.41 -40.30 15.46
N ARG A 35 -27.25 -41.07 14.38
CA ARG A 35 -28.33 -41.47 13.48
C ARG A 35 -28.54 -42.98 13.59
N ARG A 36 -29.80 -43.44 13.49
CA ARG A 36 -30.11 -44.86 13.53
C ARG A 36 -29.38 -45.59 12.40
N ASN A 37 -28.73 -46.71 12.73
CA ASN A 37 -27.94 -47.56 11.83
C ASN A 37 -26.63 -46.92 11.28
N ALA A 38 -26.18 -45.79 11.83
CA ALA A 38 -24.90 -45.20 11.48
C ALA A 38 -24.26 -44.53 12.71
N PHE A 39 -23.35 -45.24 13.38
CA PHE A 39 -22.47 -44.62 14.34
C PHE A 39 -21.28 -44.02 13.59
N GLU A 40 -21.31 -42.71 13.40
CA GLU A 40 -20.24 -41.96 12.76
C GLU A 40 -19.70 -40.93 13.76
N PRO A 41 -18.45 -41.06 14.25
CA PRO A 41 -17.89 -40.17 15.26
C PRO A 41 -17.82 -38.70 14.79
N THR A 42 -17.73 -38.47 13.48
CA THR A 42 -17.82 -37.17 12.83
C THR A 42 -19.12 -36.43 13.14
N ALA A 43 -20.26 -37.12 13.25
CA ALA A 43 -21.54 -36.49 13.59
C ALA A 43 -21.55 -35.91 15.01
N LEU A 44 -20.87 -36.58 15.95
CA LEU A 44 -20.71 -36.07 17.31
C LEU A 44 -19.77 -34.86 17.34
N PHE A 45 -18.67 -34.89 16.57
CA PHE A 45 -17.74 -33.76 16.46
C PHE A 45 -18.37 -32.55 15.76
N ASP A 46 -19.24 -32.75 14.77
CA ASP A 46 -20.03 -31.69 14.12
C ASP A 46 -20.95 -30.99 15.13
N VAL A 47 -21.66 -31.75 15.96
CA VAL A 47 -22.49 -31.19 17.05
C VAL A 47 -21.63 -30.40 18.05
N ALA A 48 -20.48 -30.94 18.44
CA ALA A 48 -19.56 -30.26 19.34
C ALA A 48 -19.02 -28.94 18.75
N GLY A 49 -18.64 -28.93 17.47
CA GLY A 49 -18.19 -27.75 16.76
C GLY A 49 -19.26 -26.68 16.64
N ARG A 50 -20.49 -27.06 16.33
CA ARG A 50 -21.63 -26.12 16.30
C ARG A 50 -21.96 -25.55 17.67
N LEU A 51 -21.93 -26.38 18.72
CA LEU A 51 -22.14 -25.90 20.09
C LEU A 51 -21.07 -24.88 20.51
N PHE A 52 -19.82 -25.08 20.08
CA PHE A 52 -18.75 -24.10 20.30
C PHE A 52 -18.96 -22.80 19.51
N LEU A 53 -19.34 -22.88 18.23
CA LEU A 53 -19.65 -21.70 17.41
C LEU A 53 -20.83 -20.88 17.95
N ALA A 54 -21.78 -21.55 18.62
CA ALA A 54 -22.92 -20.94 19.28
C ALA A 54 -22.64 -20.44 20.71
N ASP A 55 -21.38 -20.41 21.15
CA ASP A 55 -20.94 -20.03 22.51
C ASP A 55 -21.60 -20.87 23.62
N GLY A 56 -21.93 -22.13 23.32
CA GLY A 56 -22.54 -23.05 24.26
C GLY A 56 -21.53 -23.63 25.26
N PRO A 57 -22.00 -24.13 26.42
CA PRO A 57 -21.14 -24.71 27.43
C PRO A 57 -20.60 -26.07 26.98
N ILE A 58 -19.44 -26.09 26.33
CA ILE A 58 -18.74 -27.30 25.90
C ILE A 58 -17.26 -27.28 26.25
N ASN A 59 -16.75 -28.40 26.77
CA ASN A 59 -15.33 -28.57 27.05
C ASN A 59 -14.63 -29.24 25.86
N ILE A 60 -14.07 -28.43 24.94
CA ILE A 60 -13.34 -28.92 23.76
C ILE A 60 -12.17 -29.84 24.15
N ASN A 61 -11.53 -29.61 25.30
CA ASN A 61 -10.41 -30.43 25.73
C ASN A 61 -10.86 -31.88 26.03
N GLN A 62 -12.08 -32.07 26.52
CA GLN A 62 -12.66 -33.40 26.71
C GLN A 62 -13.07 -34.05 25.39
N VAL A 63 -13.59 -33.26 24.44
CA VAL A 63 -13.96 -33.74 23.10
C VAL A 63 -12.73 -34.22 22.32
N ASN A 64 -11.60 -33.51 22.44
CA ASN A 64 -10.34 -33.85 21.77
C ASN A 64 -9.50 -34.89 22.54
N ALA A 65 -9.99 -35.41 23.67
CA ALA A 65 -9.26 -36.41 24.45
C ALA A 65 -9.25 -37.77 23.73
N THR A 66 -8.07 -38.38 23.57
CA THR A 66 -7.96 -39.72 22.98
C THR A 66 -7.89 -40.81 24.06
N ALA A 67 -8.65 -41.89 23.88
CA ALA A 67 -8.76 -42.98 24.86
C ALA A 67 -7.46 -43.80 25.09
N ARG A 68 -6.38 -43.53 24.33
CA ARG A 68 -5.07 -44.20 24.49
C ARG A 68 -4.19 -43.58 25.59
N ALA A 69 -4.60 -42.47 26.20
CA ALA A 69 -3.88 -41.81 27.29
C ALA A 69 -4.03 -42.57 28.62
N LYS A 70 -3.21 -43.60 28.88
CA LYS A 70 -3.18 -44.27 30.19
C LYS A 70 -2.48 -43.44 31.28
N SER A 71 -1.85 -42.33 30.91
CA SER A 71 -1.21 -41.34 31.77
C SER A 71 -1.19 -39.98 31.08
N ALA A 72 -1.23 -38.88 31.86
CA ALA A 72 -1.11 -37.50 31.35
C ALA A 72 0.19 -37.23 30.56
N ARG A 73 1.19 -38.15 30.65
CA ARG A 73 2.45 -38.08 29.90
C ARG A 73 2.40 -38.73 28.51
N ASP A 74 1.42 -39.60 28.21
CA ASP A 74 1.40 -40.45 27.01
C ASP A 74 0.49 -39.93 25.87
N SER A 75 -0.32 -38.91 26.12
CA SER A 75 -1.17 -38.28 25.09
C SER A 75 -0.86 -36.79 24.99
N LYS A 76 0.30 -36.46 24.44
CA LYS A 76 0.56 -35.08 24.01
C LYS A 76 -0.13 -34.88 22.65
N PRO A 77 -1.12 -33.99 22.53
CA PRO A 77 -1.67 -33.65 21.23
C PRO A 77 -0.54 -33.11 20.35
N ALA A 78 -0.53 -33.49 19.07
CA ALA A 78 0.36 -32.89 18.10
C ALA A 78 -0.04 -31.42 17.90
N VAL A 79 0.93 -30.51 17.93
CA VAL A 79 0.69 -29.10 17.61
C VAL A 79 0.54 -28.99 16.09
N LEU A 80 -0.59 -28.48 15.63
CA LEU A 80 -0.76 -28.08 14.23
C LEU A 80 0.05 -26.81 13.99
N VAL A 81 1.07 -26.89 13.14
CA VAL A 81 2.02 -25.80 12.86
C VAL A 81 1.76 -25.11 11.52
N ASP A 82 0.83 -25.64 10.73
CA ASP A 82 0.58 -25.29 9.33
C ASP A 82 -0.84 -24.76 9.07
N LEU A 83 -1.48 -24.20 10.10
CA LEU A 83 -2.77 -23.52 9.95
C LEU A 83 -2.60 -22.23 9.14
N PRO A 84 -3.56 -21.90 8.25
CA PRO A 84 -3.53 -20.63 7.55
C PRO A 84 -3.59 -19.48 8.56
N ASN A 85 -2.75 -18.46 8.34
CA ASN A 85 -2.77 -17.26 9.15
C ASN A 85 -4.12 -16.55 9.04
N TYR A 86 -4.46 -15.80 10.08
CA TYR A 86 -5.63 -14.93 10.07
C TYR A 86 -5.63 -14.02 8.83
N MET A 87 -6.69 -14.10 8.03
CA MET A 87 -6.85 -13.29 6.82
C MET A 87 -7.44 -11.93 7.16
N TRP A 88 -6.60 -10.90 7.20
CA TRP A 88 -7.04 -9.53 7.40
C TRP A 88 -7.94 -9.06 6.25
N ASN A 89 -9.01 -8.33 6.58
CA ASN A 89 -9.84 -7.69 5.57
C ASN A 89 -9.13 -6.44 5.03
N HIS A 90 -8.59 -6.54 3.81
CA HIS A 90 -7.93 -5.43 3.11
C HIS A 90 -8.87 -4.66 2.15
N ALA A 91 -10.19 -4.82 2.26
CA ALA A 91 -11.16 -4.14 1.40
C ALA A 91 -11.05 -2.61 1.47
N THR A 92 -10.74 -2.07 2.65
CA THR A 92 -10.53 -0.63 2.84
C THR A 92 -9.05 -0.34 3.03
N LYS A 93 -8.49 0.47 2.13
CA LYS A 93 -7.12 0.96 2.25
C LYS A 93 -7.07 2.24 3.09
N TYR A 94 -6.60 2.11 4.33
CA TYR A 94 -6.33 3.26 5.19
C TYR A 94 -4.91 3.77 4.96
N TRP A 95 -4.72 4.56 3.89
CA TRP A 95 -3.41 5.16 3.57
C TRP A 95 -3.59 6.63 3.17
N TRP A 96 -2.97 7.52 3.92
CA TRP A 96 -2.84 8.93 3.55
C TRP A 96 -1.36 9.28 3.39
N GLU A 97 -1.04 10.02 2.33
CA GLU A 97 0.32 10.41 2.03
C GLU A 97 0.38 11.82 1.46
N SER A 98 1.34 12.60 1.93
CA SER A 98 1.60 13.94 1.42
C SER A 98 2.31 13.92 0.07
N GLN A 99 2.11 14.97 -0.74
CA GLN A 99 2.81 15.12 -2.00
C GLN A 99 4.34 15.09 -1.83
N ALA A 100 4.85 15.71 -0.77
CA ALA A 100 6.28 15.73 -0.49
C ALA A 100 6.85 14.33 -0.20
N SER A 101 6.11 13.49 0.54
CA SER A 101 6.48 12.10 0.79
C SER A 101 6.48 11.29 -0.51
N ARG A 102 5.42 11.46 -1.31
CA ARG A 102 5.28 10.79 -2.61
C ARG A 102 6.39 11.17 -3.59
N ASP A 103 6.73 12.46 -3.67
CA ASP A 103 7.82 12.98 -4.51
C ASP A 103 9.19 12.42 -4.11
N TRP A 104 9.40 12.18 -2.80
CA TRP A 104 10.64 11.61 -2.28
C TRP A 104 10.74 10.11 -2.58
N ARG A 105 9.66 9.34 -2.35
CA ARG A 105 9.63 7.88 -2.61
C ARG A 105 9.69 7.55 -4.10
N PHE A 106 8.99 8.33 -4.92
CA PHE A 106 8.87 8.10 -6.36
C PHE A 106 9.57 9.20 -7.16
N ARG A 107 10.85 9.42 -6.84
CA ARG A 107 11.67 10.36 -7.58
C ARG A 107 11.82 9.88 -9.03
N ARG A 108 11.31 10.69 -9.96
CA ARG A 108 11.23 10.33 -11.38
C ARG A 108 12.52 10.54 -12.17
N TYR A 109 13.31 11.54 -11.79
CA TYR A 109 14.54 11.91 -12.49
C TYR A 109 15.77 11.63 -11.64
N PRO A 110 16.88 11.18 -12.24
CA PRO A 110 18.16 11.12 -11.55
C PRO A 110 18.62 12.54 -11.16
N ASN A 111 19.56 12.60 -10.22
CA ASN A 111 20.20 13.87 -9.89
C ASN A 111 21.06 14.30 -11.09
N HIS A 112 20.77 15.48 -11.64
CA HIS A 112 21.61 16.10 -12.66
C HIS A 112 22.54 17.13 -12.00
N ASP A 113 23.71 17.32 -12.61
CA ASP A 113 24.80 18.15 -12.11
C ASP A 113 24.34 19.56 -11.76
N LEU A 114 23.67 20.23 -12.71
CA LEU A 114 23.16 21.60 -12.54
C LEU A 114 21.75 21.68 -11.93
N LEU A 115 20.97 20.60 -12.05
CA LEU A 115 19.57 20.60 -11.64
C LEU A 115 19.23 19.32 -10.88
N SER A 116 19.16 19.43 -9.55
CA SER A 116 18.76 18.30 -8.71
C SER A 116 17.26 17.98 -8.88
N GLY A 117 16.72 17.12 -8.02
CA GLY A 117 15.27 16.98 -7.87
C GLY A 117 14.61 18.32 -7.53
N LYS A 118 13.35 18.50 -7.95
CA LYS A 118 12.55 19.64 -7.51
C LYS A 118 12.37 19.63 -6.00
N VAL A 119 12.06 20.79 -5.42
CA VAL A 119 11.65 20.91 -4.03
C VAL A 119 10.40 20.05 -3.80
N LEU A 120 10.45 19.20 -2.77
CA LEU A 120 9.38 18.27 -2.45
C LEU A 120 8.07 19.02 -2.16
N GLY A 121 6.95 18.51 -2.65
CA GLY A 121 5.63 19.11 -2.44
C GLY A 121 5.29 20.26 -3.39
N THR A 122 6.25 20.80 -4.17
CA THR A 122 5.94 21.82 -5.18
C THR A 122 5.21 21.21 -6.38
N PRO A 123 4.17 21.88 -6.93
CA PRO A 123 3.45 21.33 -8.08
C PRO A 123 4.30 21.43 -9.36
N TRP A 124 4.05 20.55 -10.32
CA TRP A 124 4.68 20.63 -11.65
C TRP A 124 4.14 21.76 -12.53
N THR A 125 3.08 22.46 -12.09
CA THR A 125 2.59 23.68 -12.74
C THR A 125 3.50 24.87 -12.48
N ALA A 126 4.02 25.00 -11.26
CA ALA A 126 5.00 26.01 -10.87
C ALA A 126 6.14 25.38 -10.06
N PRO A 127 6.99 24.55 -10.70
CA PRO A 127 8.01 23.79 -10.03
C PRO A 127 9.18 24.68 -9.60
N VAL A 128 9.76 24.31 -8.45
CA VAL A 128 10.94 24.97 -7.89
C VAL A 128 12.04 23.95 -7.73
N TRP A 129 13.26 24.31 -8.10
CA TRP A 129 14.46 23.52 -7.88
C TRP A 129 15.42 24.28 -6.98
N LYS A 130 16.14 23.51 -6.17
CA LYS A 130 17.21 24.01 -5.33
C LYS A 130 18.44 23.16 -5.59
N LYS A 131 19.56 23.81 -5.92
CA LYS A 131 20.87 23.17 -6.05
C LYS A 131 21.87 23.89 -5.15
N LEU A 132 22.70 23.11 -4.48
CA LEU A 132 23.91 23.60 -3.84
C LEU A 132 25.07 23.26 -4.79
N LEU A 133 25.74 24.30 -5.30
CA LEU A 133 26.90 24.17 -6.15
C LEU A 133 28.14 24.10 -5.29
N ARG A 134 28.93 23.05 -5.51
CA ARG A 134 30.24 22.85 -4.88
C ARG A 134 31.26 22.65 -5.98
N LEU A 135 32.29 23.49 -6.00
CA LEU A 135 33.36 23.40 -6.99
C LEU A 135 34.06 22.02 -7.03
N PRO A 136 34.29 21.33 -5.89
CA PRO A 136 34.85 19.97 -5.91
C PRO A 136 33.95 18.93 -6.60
N GLU A 137 32.64 19.14 -6.61
CA GLU A 137 31.68 18.22 -7.26
C GLU A 137 31.52 18.52 -8.76
N LEU A 138 31.75 19.78 -9.17
CA LEU A 138 31.54 20.28 -10.52
C LEU A 138 32.84 20.90 -11.05
N THR A 139 33.86 20.06 -11.22
CA THR A 139 35.22 20.51 -11.57
C THR A 139 35.27 21.28 -12.89
N TRP A 140 34.38 20.97 -13.83
CA TRP A 140 34.27 21.68 -15.12
C TRP A 140 33.89 23.16 -14.97
N LEU A 141 33.33 23.59 -13.83
CA LEU A 141 33.05 25.00 -13.58
C LEU A 141 34.34 25.80 -13.36
N LEU A 142 35.44 25.17 -12.92
CA LEU A 142 36.71 25.83 -12.64
C LEU A 142 37.33 26.46 -13.89
N ASP A 143 37.00 25.95 -15.07
CA ASP A 143 37.54 26.44 -16.34
C ASP A 143 36.87 27.72 -16.83
N HIS A 144 35.68 28.06 -16.33
CA HIS A 144 34.97 29.28 -16.70
C HIS A 144 35.42 30.47 -15.83
N ARG A 145 36.61 31.00 -16.15
CA ARG A 145 37.24 32.11 -15.42
C ARG A 145 37.23 33.41 -16.21
N ILE A 146 36.84 34.49 -15.56
CA ILE A 146 36.84 35.85 -16.11
C ILE A 146 37.48 36.76 -15.06
N GLY A 147 38.52 37.50 -15.45
CA GLY A 147 39.25 38.36 -14.50
C GLY A 147 39.90 37.60 -13.33
N GLY A 148 40.28 36.34 -13.55
CA GLY A 148 40.90 35.47 -12.52
C GLY A 148 39.91 34.79 -11.57
N GLN A 149 38.64 35.20 -11.54
CA GLN A 149 37.59 34.61 -10.73
C GLN A 149 36.82 33.54 -11.49
N VAL A 150 36.40 32.48 -10.80
CA VAL A 150 35.49 31.46 -11.36
C VAL A 150 34.07 32.02 -11.32
N LEU A 151 33.43 32.13 -12.48
CA LEU A 151 32.06 32.61 -12.58
C LEU A 151 31.14 31.47 -13.03
N PHE A 152 29.92 31.41 -12.52
CA PHE A 152 28.93 30.50 -13.09
C PHE A 152 28.58 30.96 -14.52
N PRO A 153 28.69 30.08 -15.53
CA PRO A 153 28.50 30.47 -16.93
C PRO A 153 27.06 30.86 -17.23
N ALA A 154 26.87 31.85 -18.10
CA ALA A 154 25.56 32.23 -18.60
C ALA A 154 24.83 31.05 -19.27
N ALA A 155 25.57 30.24 -20.02
CA ALA A 155 25.08 28.99 -20.60
C ALA A 155 24.62 27.98 -19.55
N GLY A 156 25.19 28.00 -18.34
CA GLY A 156 24.76 27.17 -17.22
C GLY A 156 23.34 27.51 -16.76
N TYR A 157 23.01 28.80 -16.67
CA TYR A 157 21.64 29.23 -16.35
C TYR A 157 20.65 28.80 -17.42
N ILE A 158 21.04 28.92 -18.70
CA ILE A 158 20.22 28.49 -19.82
C ILE A 158 20.01 26.97 -19.77
N ALA A 159 21.07 26.18 -19.55
CA ALA A 159 20.98 24.74 -19.42
C ALA A 159 20.06 24.31 -18.26
N MET A 160 20.14 25.00 -17.11
CA MET A 160 19.22 24.79 -15.99
C MET A 160 17.76 25.05 -16.38
N ALA A 161 17.49 26.16 -17.09
CA ALA A 161 16.15 26.51 -17.55
C ALA A 161 15.60 25.50 -18.56
N VAL A 162 16.42 25.07 -19.53
CA VAL A 162 16.06 24.08 -20.55
C VAL A 162 15.74 22.73 -19.90
N GLU A 163 16.61 22.24 -19.01
CA GLU A 163 16.39 20.98 -18.29
C GLU A 163 15.13 21.04 -17.39
N ALA A 164 14.90 22.18 -16.74
CA ALA A 164 13.71 22.39 -15.93
C ALA A 164 12.43 22.39 -16.79
N ALA A 165 12.45 23.07 -17.93
CA ALA A 165 11.33 23.12 -18.88
C ALA A 165 11.06 21.75 -19.49
N PHE A 166 12.11 20.98 -19.81
CA PHE A 166 12.01 19.61 -20.27
C PHE A 166 11.27 18.71 -19.27
N ARG A 167 11.73 18.71 -18.01
CA ARG A 167 11.13 17.91 -16.94
C ARG A 167 9.68 18.33 -16.68
N MET A 168 9.40 19.63 -16.68
CA MET A 168 8.03 20.14 -16.58
C MET A 168 7.17 19.64 -17.74
N GLY A 169 7.66 19.74 -18.97
CA GLY A 169 6.96 19.32 -20.18
C GLY A 169 6.61 17.83 -20.17
N GLN A 170 7.54 16.97 -19.77
CA GLN A 170 7.29 15.52 -19.65
C GLN A 170 6.25 15.19 -18.57
N LEU A 171 6.24 15.92 -17.44
CA LEU A 171 5.28 15.67 -16.36
C LEU A 171 3.90 16.25 -16.65
N ARG A 172 3.83 17.34 -17.41
CA ARG A 172 2.58 17.96 -17.84
C ARG A 172 2.02 17.35 -19.13
N GLY A 173 2.76 16.46 -19.78
CA GLY A 173 2.33 15.77 -21.01
C GLY A 173 2.53 16.58 -22.30
N PHE A 174 3.32 17.66 -22.26
CA PHE A 174 3.67 18.44 -23.46
C PHE A 174 4.84 17.83 -24.25
N ILE A 175 5.66 17.01 -23.59
CA ILE A 175 6.83 16.35 -24.18
C ILE A 175 6.69 14.84 -23.94
N ASP A 176 7.00 14.03 -24.94
CA ASP A 176 7.03 12.57 -24.81
C ASP A 176 8.07 12.15 -23.75
N GLN A 177 7.70 11.17 -22.93
CA GLN A 177 8.54 10.60 -21.88
C GLN A 177 9.74 9.84 -22.43
N ASN A 178 9.69 9.39 -23.69
CA ASN A 178 10.78 8.66 -24.34
C ASN A 178 11.82 9.58 -24.98
N LEU A 179 11.51 10.87 -25.15
CA LEU A 179 12.47 11.84 -25.67
C LEU A 179 13.54 12.16 -24.64
N GLN A 180 14.69 12.60 -25.14
CA GLN A 180 15.79 13.14 -24.35
C GLN A 180 15.84 14.66 -24.54
N VAL A 181 16.41 15.38 -23.58
CA VAL A 181 16.46 16.85 -23.59
C VAL A 181 17.06 17.42 -24.89
N HIS A 182 18.08 16.78 -25.45
CA HIS A 182 18.75 17.22 -26.68
C HIS A 182 17.94 16.99 -27.97
N ASN A 183 16.83 16.25 -27.91
CA ASN A 183 15.93 16.02 -29.04
C ASN A 183 14.78 17.03 -29.12
N VAL A 184 14.68 17.94 -28.16
CA VAL A 184 13.62 18.95 -28.10
C VAL A 184 14.21 20.30 -28.51
N ALA A 185 13.49 21.02 -29.37
CA ALA A 185 13.87 22.38 -29.76
C ALA A 185 13.32 23.39 -28.75
N TYR A 186 14.18 24.31 -28.29
CA TYR A 186 13.80 25.38 -27.35
C TYR A 186 13.98 26.74 -28.01
N ARG A 187 13.01 27.64 -27.79
CA ARG A 187 13.11 29.05 -28.17
C ARG A 187 13.13 29.89 -26.91
N LEU A 188 14.25 30.57 -26.68
CA LEU A 188 14.40 31.51 -25.58
C LEU A 188 14.07 32.93 -26.08
N ARG A 189 13.36 33.70 -25.26
CA ARG A 189 13.01 35.10 -25.54
C ARG A 189 13.34 35.93 -24.31
N ASN A 190 13.74 37.19 -24.53
CA ASN A 190 13.95 38.17 -23.47
C ASN A 190 14.88 37.69 -22.34
N VAL A 191 15.94 36.95 -22.68
CA VAL A 191 16.90 36.44 -21.69
C VAL A 191 17.78 37.58 -21.21
N THR A 192 17.77 37.84 -19.91
CA THR A 192 18.59 38.86 -19.27
C THR A 192 19.39 38.26 -18.11
N PHE A 193 20.65 38.69 -17.97
CA PHE A 193 21.54 38.29 -16.88
C PHE A 193 21.87 39.53 -16.05
N MET A 194 21.29 39.63 -14.86
CA MET A 194 21.43 40.82 -14.02
C MET A 194 22.78 40.91 -13.33
N LYS A 195 23.32 39.76 -12.88
CA LYS A 195 24.56 39.71 -12.10
C LYS A 195 25.29 38.40 -12.36
N ALA A 196 26.61 38.48 -12.49
CA ALA A 196 27.47 37.30 -12.50
C ALA A 196 27.54 36.68 -11.09
N MET A 197 27.46 35.35 -11.02
CA MET A 197 27.64 34.62 -9.77
C MET A 197 29.09 34.18 -9.67
N VAL A 198 29.82 34.73 -8.71
CA VAL A 198 31.19 34.31 -8.39
C VAL A 198 31.14 33.04 -7.56
N LEU A 199 31.91 32.04 -7.95
CA LEU A 199 32.09 30.79 -7.21
C LEU A 199 33.46 30.84 -6.55
N GLU A 200 33.49 30.84 -5.22
CA GLU A 200 34.74 30.85 -4.44
C GLU A 200 35.05 29.44 -3.95
N GLU A 201 36.31 29.05 -4.01
CA GLU A 201 36.77 27.76 -3.48
C GLU A 201 36.49 27.66 -1.97
N GLY A 202 35.99 26.51 -1.54
CA GLY A 202 35.61 26.27 -0.14
C GLY A 202 34.26 26.86 0.28
N THR A 203 33.57 27.61 -0.61
CA THR A 203 32.22 28.10 -0.34
C THR A 203 31.17 27.36 -1.16
N ASP A 204 30.11 26.93 -0.49
CA ASP A 204 28.95 26.32 -1.14
C ASP A 204 27.98 27.41 -1.61
N GLN A 205 27.68 27.47 -2.90
CA GLN A 205 26.77 28.47 -3.46
C GLN A 205 25.39 27.87 -3.75
N ARG A 206 24.32 28.48 -3.24
CA ARG A 206 22.96 27.98 -3.42
C ARG A 206 22.26 28.69 -4.58
N ILE A 207 21.78 27.92 -5.54
CA ILE A 207 20.93 28.39 -6.63
C ILE A 207 19.51 27.85 -6.44
N MET A 208 18.53 28.73 -6.67
CA MET A 208 17.12 28.37 -6.74
C MET A 208 16.60 28.77 -8.13
N LEU A 209 15.93 27.83 -8.78
CA LEU A 209 15.27 28.04 -10.07
C LEU A 209 13.78 27.82 -9.88
N THR A 210 12.98 28.76 -10.35
CA THR A 210 11.52 28.66 -10.35
C THR A 210 11.04 28.81 -11.78
N LEU A 211 10.17 27.90 -12.23
CA LEU A 211 9.45 28.09 -13.48
C LEU A 211 8.01 28.46 -13.16
N THR A 212 7.58 29.60 -13.68
CA THR A 212 6.19 30.04 -13.65
C THR A 212 5.65 30.00 -15.08
N PRO A 213 4.53 29.32 -15.32
CA PRO A 213 3.88 29.35 -16.62
C PRO A 213 3.30 30.75 -16.81
N GLU A 214 3.50 31.31 -18.00
CA GLU A 214 2.93 32.59 -18.38
C GLU A 214 1.72 32.33 -19.28
N ASP A 215 0.60 32.98 -18.98
CA ASP A 215 -0.61 32.86 -19.80
C ASP A 215 -0.46 33.79 -21.02
N GLU A 216 -0.51 33.23 -22.22
CA GLU A 216 -0.36 33.97 -23.50
C GLU A 216 -1.39 35.09 -23.74
N ARG A 217 -2.38 35.26 -22.86
CA ARG A 217 -3.40 36.32 -22.96
C ARG A 217 -2.93 37.71 -22.54
N ALA A 218 -1.77 37.85 -21.91
CA ALA A 218 -1.30 39.13 -21.40
C ALA A 218 -0.65 40.04 -22.46
N ASP A 219 -0.21 39.47 -23.59
CA ASP A 219 0.60 40.16 -24.61
C ASP A 219 -0.13 40.39 -25.95
N SER A 220 -1.46 40.17 -26.01
CA SER A 220 -2.30 40.41 -27.19
C SER A 220 -3.09 41.71 -27.11
#